data_AF-A0A7X3KIU0-F1
#
_entry.id   AF-A0A7X3KIU0-F1
#
_cell.length_a   1.000
_cell.length_b   1.000
_cell.length_c   1.000
_cell.angle_alpha   90.00
_cell.angle_beta   90.00
_cell.angle_gamma   90.00
#
_symmetry.space_group_name_H-M   'P 1'
#
loop_
_entity.id
_entity.type
_entity.pdbx_description
1 polymer ?
#
loop_
_entity_poly.entity_id
_entity_poly.type
_entity_poly.pdbx_seq_one_letter_code
_entity_poly.pdbx_strand_id
1 'polypeptide(L)' 'MAYFYKLIEEVGELAEVIRKNKRQSDTGIKGTIEEELSDVLYYTICLANVFKINLEQSFKQKEELNKLKWGK' A
#
# COMPACT_ATOMS: atom_id res chain seq x y z
N MET A 1 -6.35 10.30 -11.97
CA MET A 1 -5.26 11.21 -11.54
C MET A 1 -5.39 11.64 -10.09
N ALA A 2 -6.58 12.02 -9.60
CA ALA A 2 -6.78 12.34 -8.18
C ALA A 2 -6.30 11.24 -7.20
N TYR A 3 -6.64 9.96 -7.45
CA TYR A 3 -6.18 8.84 -6.61
C TYR A 3 -4.65 8.64 -6.62
N PHE A 4 -3.96 9.04 -7.69
CA PHE A 4 -2.50 8.96 -7.71
C PHE A 4 -1.89 9.99 -6.76
N TYR A 5 -2.40 11.22 -6.77
CA TYR A 5 -1.94 12.25 -5.82
C TYR A 5 -2.23 11.85 -4.37
N LYS A 6 -3.43 11.30 -4.09
CA LYS A 6 -3.74 10.76 -2.77
C LYS A 6 -2.79 9.63 -2.38
N LEU A 7 -2.52 8.65 -3.25
CA LEU A 7 -1.53 7.61 -2.97
C LEU A 7 -0.16 8.18 -2.56
N ILE A 8 0.32 9.21 -3.27
CA ILE A 8 1.62 9.83 -2.95
C ILE A 8 1.58 10.57 -1.61
N GLU A 9 0.47 11.23 -1.28
CA GLU A 9 0.24 11.86 0.03
C GLU A 9 0.32 10.82 1.15
N GLU A 10 -0.43 9.70 1.05
CA GLU A 10 -0.44 8.66 2.10
C GLU A 10 0.93 7.97 2.24
N VAL A 11 1.69 7.82 1.15
CA VAL A 11 3.08 7.32 1.23
C VAL A 11 3.97 8.30 2.01
N GLY A 12 3.73 9.60 1.89
CA GLY A 12 4.42 10.64 2.66
C GLY A 12 4.07 10.58 4.15
N GLU A 13 2.78 10.47 4.48
CA GLU A 13 2.31 10.30 5.86
C GLU A 13 2.85 9.01 6.48
N LEU A 14 2.80 7.90 5.73
CA LEU A 14 3.41 6.62 6.10
C LEU A 14 4.91 6.77 6.44
N ALA A 15 5.66 7.48 5.59
CA ALA A 15 7.09 7.71 5.83
C ALA A 15 7.32 8.51 7.14
N GLU A 16 6.48 9.49 7.42
CA GLU A 16 6.54 10.27 8.66
C GLU A 16 6.26 9.42 9.90
N VAL A 17 5.20 8.61 9.89
CA VAL A 17 4.83 7.79 11.06
C VAL A 17 5.79 6.62 11.28
N ILE A 18 6.36 6.05 10.21
CA ILE A 18 7.45 5.05 10.31
C ILE A 18 8.67 5.66 10.97
N ARG A 19 9.09 6.86 10.54
CA ARG A 19 10.23 7.58 11.15
C ARG A 19 10.01 7.84 12.65
N LYS A 20 8.76 8.09 13.05
CA LYS A 20 8.37 8.28 14.46
C LYS A 20 8.12 6.96 15.21
N ASN A 21 8.13 5.81 14.52
CA ASN A 21 7.74 4.50 15.04
C ASN A 21 6.40 4.54 15.81
N LYS A 22 5.42 5.30 15.30
CA LYS A 22 4.12 5.48 15.96
C LYS A 22 3.20 4.31 15.62
N ARG A 23 3.05 3.39 16.56
CA ARG A 23 2.20 2.20 16.43
C ARG A 23 0.82 2.44 17.05
N GLN A 24 -0.16 1.71 16.55
CA GLN A 24 -1.47 1.64 17.17
C GLN A 24 -1.37 1.17 18.63
N SER A 25 -2.15 1.82 19.47
CA SER A 25 -2.33 1.49 20.89
C SER A 25 -3.82 1.58 21.24
N ASP A 26 -4.15 1.43 22.51
CA ASP A 26 -5.51 1.57 23.02
C ASP A 26 -6.13 2.95 22.75
N THR A 27 -5.31 3.95 22.40
CA THR A 27 -5.77 5.30 22.02
C THR A 27 -6.33 5.39 20.60
N GLY A 28 -6.25 4.30 19.82
CA GLY A 28 -6.79 4.20 18.46
C GLY A 28 -5.72 4.21 17.37
N ILE A 29 -6.19 4.10 16.11
CA ILE A 29 -5.36 3.93 14.92
C ILE A 29 -4.84 5.26 14.33
N LYS A 30 -5.37 6.41 14.80
CA LYS A 30 -5.13 7.70 14.12
C LYS A 30 -3.66 8.18 14.17
N GLY A 31 -3.12 8.51 13.01
CA GLY A 31 -1.74 8.85 12.69
C GLY A 31 -0.75 7.75 13.06
N THR A 32 -1.10 6.47 12.87
CA THR A 32 -0.20 5.33 13.16
C THR A 32 0.22 4.65 11.88
N ILE A 33 1.30 3.86 11.94
CA ILE A 33 1.78 3.06 10.81
C ILE A 33 0.67 2.17 10.23
N GLU A 34 -0.22 1.65 11.07
CA GLU A 34 -1.35 0.82 10.66
C GLU A 34 -2.40 1.58 9.84
N GLU A 35 -2.72 2.84 10.20
CA GLU A 35 -3.62 3.69 9.40
C GLU A 35 -2.98 3.98 8.05
N GLU A 36 -1.76 4.51 8.04
CA GLU A 36 -1.13 4.94 6.79
C GLU A 36 -0.83 3.77 5.83
N LEU A 37 -0.51 2.58 6.35
CA LEU A 37 -0.40 1.37 5.52
C LEU A 37 -1.76 0.99 4.90
N SER A 38 -2.84 1.14 5.65
CA SER A 38 -4.19 0.88 5.16
C SER A 38 -4.59 1.88 4.08
N ASP A 39 -4.23 3.15 4.25
CA ASP A 39 -4.54 4.21 3.27
C ASP A 39 -3.71 4.04 1.98
N VAL A 40 -2.43 3.66 2.08
CA VAL A 40 -1.61 3.26 0.92
C VAL A 40 -2.22 2.08 0.18
N LEU A 41 -2.68 1.04 0.89
CA LEU A 41 -3.34 -0.11 0.28
C LEU A 41 -4.66 0.32 -0.40
N TYR A 42 -5.45 1.14 0.27
CA TYR A 42 -6.73 1.64 -0.24
C TYR A 42 -6.56 2.35 -1.58
N TYR A 43 -5.66 3.34 -1.67
CA TYR A 43 -5.48 4.06 -2.93
C TYR A 43 -4.79 3.22 -4.01
N THR A 44 -3.98 2.24 -3.63
CA THR A 44 -3.46 1.23 -4.58
C THR A 44 -4.61 0.45 -5.22
N ILE A 45 -5.59 0.00 -4.43
CA ILE A 45 -6.78 -0.69 -4.94
C ILE A 45 -7.64 0.24 -5.80
N CYS A 46 -7.84 1.50 -5.39
CA CYS A 46 -8.56 2.48 -6.19
C CYS A 46 -7.93 2.69 -7.57
N LEU A 47 -6.60 2.80 -7.64
CA LEU A 47 -5.89 2.92 -8.92
C LEU A 47 -6.09 1.67 -9.79
N ALA A 48 -5.97 0.48 -9.21
CA ALA A 48 -6.22 -0.75 -9.95
C ALA A 48 -7.63 -0.80 -10.54
N ASN A 49 -8.63 -0.39 -9.77
CA ASN A 49 -10.02 -0.33 -10.24
C ASN A 49 -10.18 0.66 -11.40
N VAL A 50 -9.57 1.86 -11.32
CA VAL A 50 -9.58 2.85 -12.42
C VAL A 50 -8.99 2.28 -13.70
N PHE A 51 -7.90 1.54 -13.59
CA PHE A 51 -7.22 0.92 -14.74
C PHE A 51 -7.80 -0.46 -15.11
N LYS A 52 -8.85 -0.92 -14.44
CA LYS A 52 -9.48 -2.24 -14.64
C LYS A 52 -8.47 -3.39 -14.51
N ILE A 53 -7.54 -3.26 -13.57
CA ILE A 53 -6.50 -4.24 -13.28
C ILE A 53 -7.02 -5.22 -12.22
N ASN A 54 -6.94 -6.52 -12.49
CA ASN A 54 -7.12 -7.54 -11.48
C ASN A 54 -5.80 -7.72 -10.70
N LEU A 55 -5.70 -7.07 -9.54
CA LEU A 55 -4.50 -7.10 -8.70
C LEU A 55 -4.11 -8.50 -8.25
N GLU A 56 -5.09 -9.37 -7.95
CA GLU A 56 -4.80 -10.74 -7.53
C GLU A 56 -4.12 -11.54 -8.66
N GLN A 57 -4.64 -11.43 -9.88
CA GLN A 57 -4.02 -12.05 -11.06
C GLN A 57 -2.62 -11.48 -11.32
N SER A 58 -2.47 -10.14 -11.27
CA SER A 58 -1.16 -9.50 -11.43
C SER A 58 -0.15 -9.96 -10.37
N PHE A 59 -0.59 -10.15 -9.13
CA PHE A 59 0.26 -10.65 -8.04
C PHE A 59 0.72 -12.10 -8.30
N LYS A 60 -0.19 -13.00 -8.70
CA LYS A 60 0.13 -14.39 -9.05
C LYS A 60 1.15 -14.47 -10.19
N GLN A 61 0.92 -13.72 -11.28
CA GLN A 61 1.84 -13.66 -12.42
C GLN A 61 3.22 -13.13 -12.00
N LYS A 62 3.27 -12.12 -11.13
CA LYS A 62 4.52 -11.57 -10.63
C LYS A 62 5.30 -12.58 -9.78
N GLU A 63 4.61 -13.33 -8.94
CA GLU A 63 5.22 -14.38 -8.11
C GLU A 63 5.80 -15.52 -8.96
N GLU A 64 5.10 -15.96 -9.99
CA GLU A 64 5.62 -16.95 -10.95
C GLU A 64 6.91 -16.47 -11.61
N LEU A 65 6.96 -15.20 -12.05
CA LEU A 65 8.17 -14.59 -12.59
C LEU A 65 9.29 -14.50 -11.54
N ASN A 66 8.97 -14.22 -10.28
CA ASN A 66 9.97 -14.16 -9.21
C ASN A 66 10.58 -15.54 -8.92
N LYS A 67 9.77 -16.61 -8.93
CA LYS A 67 10.25 -18.00 -8.77
C LYS A 67 11.24 -18.38 -9.88
N LEU A 68 10.91 -18.04 -11.12
CA LEU A 68 11.81 -18.28 -12.27
C LEU A 68 13.13 -17.52 -12.16
N LYS A 69 13.11 -16.28 -11.65
CA LYS A 69 14.30 -15.43 -11.53
C LYS A 69 15.20 -15.81 -10.36
N TRP A 70 14.62 -16.21 -9.23
CA TRP A 70 15.34 -16.36 -7.96
C TRP A 70 15.39 -17.80 -7.45
N GLY A 71 14.83 -18.77 -8.18
CA GLY A 71 14.98 -20.20 -7.90
C GLY A 71 14.39 -20.66 -6.57
N LYS A 72 13.36 -19.98 -6.07
CA LYS A 72 12.56 -20.45 -4.92
C LYS A 72 11.34 -21.23 -5.39
#